data_AF-A0A7X8IP66-F1
#
_entry.id   AF-A0A7X8IP66-F1
#
_cell.length_a   1.000
_cell.length_b   1.000
_cell.length_c   1.000
_cell.angle_alpha   90.00
_cell.angle_beta   90.00
_cell.angle_gamma   90.00
#
_symmetry.space_group_name_H-M   'P 1'
#
loop_
_entity.id
_entity.type
_entity.pdbx_description
1 polymer ?
#
loop_
_entity_poly.entity_id
_entity_poly.type
_entity_poly.pdbx_seq_one_letter_code
_entity_poly.pdbx_strand_id
1 'polypeptide(L)'
;MMKRNCILILALLLLLAGCIDKISRLKKEQFDILKSNVTQILGQEYKVKKINIQSEGYSESRDQYTVEFTFDLNKPHPLLPKTTNLPGRLVFAKENEGWRCIFNSGNPKDLFNLL
;
A
#
# COMPACT_ATOMS: atom_id res chain seq x y z
N MET A 1 -22.04 -38.99 13.81
CA MET A 1 -21.13 -38.73 12.67
C MET A 1 -21.04 -37.25 12.26
N MET A 2 -21.19 -36.26 13.16
CA MET A 2 -21.13 -34.82 12.81
C MET A 2 -19.87 -34.07 13.26
N LYS A 3 -18.99 -34.68 14.08
CA LYS A 3 -17.84 -33.97 14.69
C LYS A 3 -16.58 -33.90 13.81
N ARG A 4 -16.46 -34.75 12.79
CA ARG A 4 -15.27 -34.81 11.91
C ARG A 4 -15.27 -33.75 10.80
N ASN A 5 -16.46 -33.31 10.35
CA ASN A 5 -16.57 -32.33 9.26
C ASN A 5 -16.36 -30.88 9.70
N CYS A 6 -16.62 -30.53 10.97
CA CYS A 6 -16.37 -29.17 11.48
C CYS A 6 -14.87 -28.83 11.63
N ILE A 7 -14.03 -29.83 11.93
CA ILE A 7 -12.58 -29.63 12.12
C ILE A 7 -11.90 -29.30 10.78
N LEU A 8 -12.34 -29.92 9.68
CA LEU A 8 -11.83 -29.65 8.33
C LEU A 8 -12.17 -28.23 7.84
N ILE A 9 -13.37 -27.73 8.16
CA ILE A 9 -13.78 -26.36 7.80
C ILE A 9 -12.98 -25.34 8.62
N LEU A 10 -12.73 -25.61 9.91
CA LEU A 10 -11.94 -24.73 10.78
C LEU A 10 -10.47 -24.66 10.36
N ALA A 11 -9.88 -25.78 9.95
CA ALA A 11 -8.51 -25.83 9.41
C ALA A 11 -8.40 -25.09 8.06
N LEU A 12 -9.43 -25.15 7.22
CA LEU A 12 -9.49 -24.42 5.95
C LEU A 12 -9.59 -22.90 6.16
N LEU A 13 -10.36 -22.46 7.17
CA LEU A 13 -10.48 -21.04 7.53
C LEU A 13 -9.19 -20.46 8.14
N LEU A 14 -8.43 -21.25 8.89
CA LEU A 14 -7.14 -20.84 9.46
C LEU A 14 -6.04 -20.67 8.40
N LEU A 15 -6.09 -21.43 7.30
CA LEU A 15 -5.14 -21.28 6.18
C LEU A 15 -5.41 -20.02 5.33
N LEU A 16 -6.64 -19.50 5.33
CA LEU A 16 -7.02 -18.30 4.58
C LEU A 16 -6.65 -16.98 5.29
N ALA A 17 -6.49 -16.98 6.62
CA ALA A 17 -6.13 -15.79 7.38
C ALA A 17 -4.66 -15.34 7.16
N GLY A 18 -3.73 -16.29 7.01
CA GLY A 18 -2.29 -15.97 6.92
C GLY A 18 -1.82 -15.28 5.63
N CYS A 19 -2.57 -15.40 4.52
CA CYS A 19 -2.21 -14.76 3.25
C CYS A 19 -2.64 -13.28 3.17
N ILE A 20 -3.74 -12.91 3.81
CA ILE A 20 -4.29 -11.54 3.78
C ILE A 20 -3.44 -10.59 4.65
N ASP A 21 -2.91 -11.08 5.76
CA ASP A 21 -2.12 -10.29 6.71
C ASP A 21 -0.80 -9.76 6.13
N LYS A 22 -0.17 -10.51 5.21
CA LYS A 22 1.15 -10.14 4.67
C LYS A 22 1.09 -8.87 3.79
N ILE A 23 0.13 -8.77 2.88
CA ILE A 23 -0.05 -7.57 2.03
C ILE A 23 -0.50 -6.38 2.87
N SER A 24 -1.41 -6.58 3.82
CA SER A 24 -1.89 -5.51 4.70
C SER A 24 -0.73 -4.88 5.49
N ARG A 25 0.16 -5.71 6.04
CA ARG A 25 1.38 -5.24 6.73
C ARG A 25 2.31 -4.46 5.81
N LEU A 26 2.58 -4.99 4.61
CA LEU A 26 3.44 -4.33 3.62
C LEU A 26 2.84 -2.98 3.18
N LYS A 27 1.52 -2.91 2.96
CA LYS A 27 0.83 -1.66 2.63
C LYS A 27 1.03 -0.60 3.71
N LYS A 28 0.88 -0.98 4.99
CA LYS A 28 1.11 -0.07 6.11
C LYS A 28 2.55 0.45 6.12
N GLU A 29 3.52 -0.44 5.99
CA GLU A 29 4.95 -0.08 5.93
C GLU A 29 5.24 0.93 4.80
N GLN A 30 4.70 0.68 3.61
CA GLN A 30 4.89 1.57 2.46
C GLN A 30 4.23 2.94 2.63
N PHE A 31 3.09 3.02 3.32
CA PHE A 31 2.50 4.31 3.69
C PHE A 31 3.31 5.05 4.75
N ASP A 32 3.95 4.36 5.68
CA ASP A 32 4.84 4.99 6.65
C ASP A 32 6.12 5.52 5.98
N ILE A 33 6.65 4.80 4.98
CA ILE A 33 7.73 5.30 4.10
C ILE A 33 7.30 6.56 3.36
N LEU A 34 6.12 6.58 2.72
CA LEU A 34 5.56 7.77 2.08
C LEU A 34 5.52 8.97 3.04
N LYS A 35 5.01 8.77 4.26
CA LYS A 35 4.95 9.85 5.28
C LYS A 35 6.33 10.39 5.62
N SER A 36 7.31 9.50 5.83
CA SER A 36 8.69 9.88 6.12
C SER A 36 9.34 10.64 4.97
N ASN A 37 9.09 10.21 3.73
CA ASN A 37 9.64 10.86 2.55
C ASN A 37 9.04 12.24 2.33
N VAL A 38 7.74 12.42 2.57
CA VAL A 38 7.10 13.74 2.54
C VAL A 38 7.79 14.70 3.52
N THR A 39 8.05 14.27 4.75
CA THR A 39 8.77 15.11 5.74
C THR A 39 10.21 15.37 5.34
N GLN A 40 10.89 14.39 4.72
CA GLN A 40 12.30 14.51 4.34
C GLN A 40 12.49 15.44 3.13
N ILE A 41 11.59 15.38 2.15
CA ILE A 41 11.70 16.14 0.89
C ILE A 41 11.15 17.55 1.05
N LEU A 42 9.96 17.69 1.66
CA LEU A 42 9.28 18.98 1.73
C LEU A 42 9.61 19.78 2.99
N GLY A 43 10.14 19.12 4.04
CA GLY A 43 10.46 19.75 5.32
C GLY A 43 9.66 19.16 6.49
N GLN A 44 10.17 19.32 7.72
CA GLN A 44 9.61 18.76 8.95
C GLN A 44 8.20 19.28 9.28
N GLU A 45 7.86 20.44 8.74
CA GLU A 45 6.57 21.08 8.88
C GLU A 45 5.49 20.49 7.94
N TYR A 46 5.88 19.69 6.94
CA TYR A 46 4.98 19.01 6.01
C TYR A 46 4.67 17.59 6.50
N LYS A 47 3.38 17.29 6.69
CA LYS A 47 2.89 16.00 7.17
C LYS A 47 1.72 15.52 6.32
N VAL A 48 1.68 14.22 6.03
CA VAL A 48 0.50 13.59 5.43
C VAL A 48 -0.60 13.52 6.49
N LYS A 49 -1.72 14.19 6.24
CA LYS A 49 -2.91 14.20 7.11
C LYS A 49 -3.80 13.00 6.87
N LYS A 50 -4.01 12.66 5.60
CA LYS A 50 -4.99 11.66 5.18
C LYS A 50 -4.46 10.91 3.97
N ILE A 51 -4.74 9.62 3.92
CA ILE A 51 -4.54 8.77 2.76
C ILE A 51 -5.91 8.16 2.45
N ASN A 52 -6.38 8.32 1.22
CA ASN A 52 -7.63 7.77 0.72
C ASN A 52 -7.31 6.73 -0.36
N ILE A 53 -7.65 5.47 -0.14
CA ILE A 53 -7.53 4.44 -1.17
C ILE A 53 -8.67 4.64 -2.16
N GLN A 54 -8.34 4.82 -3.43
CA GLN A 54 -9.30 4.99 -4.52
C GLN A 54 -9.70 3.63 -5.10
N SER A 55 -8.72 2.76 -5.29
CA SER A 55 -8.92 1.38 -5.71
C SER A 55 -7.78 0.50 -5.23
N GLU A 56 -8.08 -0.77 -4.97
CA GLU A 56 -7.05 -1.78 -4.75
C GLU A 56 -7.52 -3.15 -5.24
N GLY A 57 -6.59 -3.96 -5.73
CA GLY A 57 -6.95 -5.26 -6.29
C GLY A 57 -5.76 -6.04 -6.82
N TYR A 58 -6.01 -7.32 -7.07
CA TYR A 58 -5.05 -8.21 -7.71
C TYR A 58 -5.13 -8.09 -9.24
N SER A 59 -4.00 -8.30 -9.92
CA SER A 59 -3.99 -8.60 -11.35
C SER A 59 -4.78 -9.87 -11.66
N GLU A 60 -5.16 -10.07 -12.93
CA GLU A 60 -5.86 -11.28 -13.37
C GLU A 60 -5.05 -12.56 -13.05
N SER A 61 -3.73 -12.50 -13.23
CA SER A 61 -2.79 -13.56 -12.88
C SER A 61 -2.51 -13.69 -11.38
N ARG A 62 -2.98 -12.74 -10.55
CA ARG A 62 -2.76 -12.66 -9.09
C ARG A 62 -1.29 -12.68 -8.68
N ASP A 63 -0.40 -12.30 -9.59
CA ASP A 63 1.02 -12.08 -9.34
C ASP A 63 1.33 -10.65 -8.89
N GLN A 64 0.38 -9.73 -9.05
CA GLN A 64 0.49 -8.34 -8.66
C GLN A 64 -0.71 -7.91 -7.83
N TYR A 65 -0.47 -6.98 -6.91
CA TYR A 65 -1.47 -6.29 -6.15
C TYR A 65 -1.19 -4.79 -6.22
N THR A 66 -2.16 -4.03 -6.69
CA THR A 66 -2.01 -2.58 -6.91
C THR A 66 -2.94 -1.83 -5.97
N VAL A 67 -2.44 -0.71 -5.43
CA VAL A 67 -3.20 0.22 -4.60
C VAL A 67 -3.05 1.61 -5.20
N GLU A 68 -4.13 2.13 -5.76
CA GLU A 68 -4.24 3.52 -6.19
C GLU A 68 -4.81 4.34 -5.03
N PHE A 69 -4.15 5.44 -4.68
CA PHE A 69 -4.55 6.26 -3.54
C PHE A 69 -4.34 7.74 -3.81
N THR A 70 -4.97 8.57 -3.00
CA THR A 70 -4.65 10.00 -2.88
C THR A 70 -4.25 10.33 -1.46
N PHE A 71 -3.46 11.38 -1.27
CA PHE A 71 -3.11 11.85 0.06
C PHE A 71 -3.12 13.37 0.19
N ASP A 72 -3.46 13.83 1.38
CA ASP A 72 -3.51 15.25 1.72
C ASP A 72 -2.36 15.63 2.63
N LEU A 73 -1.77 16.79 2.36
CA LEU A 73 -0.78 17.41 3.23
C LEU A 73 -1.47 18.31 4.26
N ASN A 74 -0.80 18.54 5.39
CA ASN A 74 -1.24 19.52 6.38
C ASN A 74 -1.13 20.97 5.90
N LYS A 75 -0.33 21.22 4.85
CA LYS A 75 -0.09 22.53 4.23
C LYS A 75 -0.07 22.40 2.70
N PRO A 76 -0.36 23.48 1.95
CA PRO A 76 -0.26 23.45 0.49
C PRO A 76 1.11 23.02 -0.01
N HIS A 77 1.15 22.18 -1.06
CA HIS A 77 2.39 21.75 -1.68
C HIS A 77 3.14 22.97 -2.29
N PRO A 78 4.46 23.14 -2.08
CA PRO A 78 5.19 24.32 -2.52
C PRO A 78 5.08 24.62 -4.02
N LEU A 79 5.12 23.56 -4.85
CA LEU A 79 5.02 23.66 -6.32
C LEU A 79 3.59 23.54 -6.84
N LEU A 80 2.66 23.07 -6.02
CA LEU A 80 1.28 22.76 -6.40
C LEU A 80 0.30 23.27 -5.33
N PRO A 81 0.28 24.59 -5.04
CA PRO A 81 -0.38 25.13 -3.84
C PRO A 81 -1.92 25.03 -3.87
N LYS A 82 -2.51 24.78 -5.04
CA LYS A 82 -3.95 24.60 -5.21
C LYS A 82 -4.37 23.12 -5.21
N THR A 83 -3.41 22.20 -5.22
CA THR A 83 -3.68 20.77 -5.35
C THR A 83 -3.85 20.15 -3.97
N THR A 84 -5.04 19.62 -3.72
CA THR A 84 -5.34 18.65 -2.66
C THR A 84 -5.47 17.26 -3.29
N ASN A 85 -5.47 16.20 -2.49
CA ASN A 85 -5.54 14.81 -2.99
C ASN A 85 -4.41 14.46 -3.96
N LEU A 86 -3.15 14.62 -3.54
CA LEU A 86 -2.00 14.25 -4.34
C LEU A 86 -2.07 12.75 -4.70
N PRO A 87 -1.98 12.38 -5.99
CA PRO A 87 -2.14 10.99 -6.39
C PRO A 87 -0.90 10.17 -6.02
N GLY A 88 -1.12 8.90 -5.77
CA GLY A 88 -0.05 7.95 -5.54
C GLY A 88 -0.47 6.51 -5.84
N ARG A 89 0.54 5.65 -5.98
CA ARG A 89 0.36 4.25 -6.34
C ARG A 89 1.39 3.38 -5.64
N LEU A 90 0.91 2.26 -5.09
CA LEU A 90 1.75 1.15 -4.63
C LEU A 90 1.52 -0.05 -5.56
N VAL A 91 2.61 -0.72 -5.96
CA VAL A 91 2.54 -2.00 -6.66
C VAL A 91 3.34 -3.03 -5.86
N PHE A 92 2.71 -4.15 -5.59
CA PHE A 92 3.33 -5.31 -4.97
C PHE A 92 3.36 -6.45 -5.98
N ALA A 93 4.48 -7.16 -6.05
CA ALA A 93 4.60 -8.36 -6.86
C ALA A 93 4.88 -9.57 -5.98
N LYS A 94 4.40 -10.72 -6.43
CA LYS A 94 4.68 -12.01 -5.81
C LYS A 94 6.02 -12.51 -6.34
N GLU A 95 7.05 -12.45 -5.50
CA GLU A 95 8.36 -13.06 -5.75
C GLU A 95 8.43 -14.42 -5.03
N ASN A 96 9.46 -15.23 -5.31
CA ASN A 96 9.59 -16.63 -4.87
C ASN A 96 9.26 -16.86 -3.37
N GLU A 97 9.61 -15.90 -2.50
CA GLU A 97 9.44 -15.98 -1.03
C GLU A 97 8.23 -15.15 -0.50
N GLY A 98 7.45 -14.57 -1.42
CA GLY A 98 6.18 -13.91 -1.15
C GLY A 98 6.08 -12.50 -1.74
N TRP A 99 5.15 -11.72 -1.19
CA TRP A 99 4.87 -10.37 -1.67
C TRP A 99 5.98 -9.38 -1.31
N ARG A 100 6.38 -8.57 -2.27
CA ARG A 100 7.29 -7.43 -2.09
C ARG A 100 6.73 -6.19 -2.79
N CYS A 101 6.92 -5.01 -2.21
CA CYS A 101 6.62 -3.77 -2.91
C CYS A 101 7.68 -3.52 -3.98
N ILE A 102 7.26 -3.43 -5.24
CA ILE A 102 8.14 -3.17 -6.38
C ILE A 102 8.02 -1.72 -6.89
N PHE A 103 7.01 -0.98 -6.41
CA PHE A 103 6.81 0.41 -6.77
C PHE A 103 6.06 1.16 -5.66
N ASN A 104 6.57 2.33 -5.26
CA ASN A 104 5.90 3.26 -4.37
C ASN A 104 6.11 4.68 -4.88
N SER A 105 5.06 5.33 -5.41
CA SER A 105 5.17 6.71 -5.90
C SER A 105 5.53 7.74 -4.82
N GLY A 106 5.39 7.37 -3.54
CA GLY A 106 5.85 8.15 -2.39
C GLY A 106 7.33 8.01 -2.08
N ASN A 107 8.04 7.13 -2.78
CA ASN A 107 9.48 6.96 -2.70
C ASN A 107 10.16 7.84 -3.76
N PRO A 108 10.99 8.82 -3.38
CA PRO A 108 11.65 9.69 -4.34
C PRO A 108 12.50 8.92 -5.36
N LYS A 109 13.07 7.77 -4.99
CA LYS A 109 13.82 6.92 -5.94
C LYS A 109 12.94 6.34 -7.05
N ASP A 110 11.67 6.05 -6.75
CA ASP A 110 10.72 5.46 -7.69
C ASP A 110 9.89 6.54 -8.43
N LEU A 111 9.84 7.77 -7.89
CA LEU A 111 9.25 8.94 -8.52
C LEU A 111 10.01 9.37 -9.79
N PHE A 112 11.33 9.19 -9.83
CA PHE A 112 12.14 9.46 -11.03
C PHE A 112 11.93 8.45 -12.17
N ASN A 113 11.25 7.33 -11.93
CA ASN A 113 10.84 6.40 -13.01
C ASN A 113 9.48 6.78 -13.63
N LEU A 114 8.82 7.84 -13.13
CA LEU A 114 7.59 8.40 -13.70
C LEU A 114 7.84 9.65 -14.56
N LEU A 115 9.06 10.18 -14.60
CA LEU A 115 9.51 11.31 -15.42
C LEU A 115 10.40 10.81 -16.57
#